data_AF-A0A8J2LTS3-F1
#
_entry.id   AF-A0A8J2LTS3-F1
#
_cell.length_a   1.000
_cell.length_b   1.000
_cell.length_c   1.000
_cell.angle_alpha   90.00
_cell.angle_beta   90.00
_cell.angle_gamma   90.00
#
_symmetry.space_group_name_H-M   'P 1'
#
loop_
_entity.id
_entity.type
_entity.pdbx_description
1 polymer ?
#
loop_
_entity_poly.entity_id
_entity_poly.type
_entity_poly.pdbx_seq_one_letter_code
_entity_poly.pdbx_strand_id
1 'polypeptide(L)'
;MGKGIGLSGMTWTSMKKHTAVIPLYALCAAGAGLAGFYLWRLAAKSPEVTWNRKTNPEPWNAYENKQYKFLSSGRDYTEASPAPKYK
;
A
#
# COMPACT_ATOMS: atom_id res chain seq x y z
N MET A 1 -35.89 -22.32 -22.37
CA MET A 1 -34.89 -22.67 -21.34
C MET A 1 -33.69 -21.74 -21.53
N GLY A 2 -33.70 -20.60 -20.84
CA GLY A 2 -32.73 -19.51 -21.08
C GLY A 2 -31.33 -19.93 -20.64
N LYS A 3 -30.39 -19.98 -21.59
CA LYS A 3 -28.96 -20.09 -21.26
C LYS A 3 -28.58 -18.79 -20.54
N GLY A 4 -28.41 -18.88 -19.22
CA GLY A 4 -27.87 -17.79 -18.42
C GLY A 4 -26.55 -17.34 -19.03
N ILE A 5 -26.41 -16.04 -19.21
CA ILE A 5 -25.24 -15.36 -19.79
C ILE A 5 -24.10 -15.43 -18.75
N GLY A 6 -23.66 -16.63 -18.41
CA GLY A 6 -22.57 -16.86 -17.48
C GLY A 6 -21.27 -16.50 -18.19
N LEU A 7 -20.66 -15.39 -17.79
CA LEU A 7 -19.35 -14.96 -18.28
C LEU A 7 -18.33 -16.10 -18.10
N SER A 8 -17.94 -16.70 -19.23
CA SER A 8 -16.93 -17.76 -19.26
C SER A 8 -15.61 -17.20 -18.73
N GLY A 9 -15.06 -17.83 -17.70
CA GLY A 9 -13.80 -17.41 -17.06
C GLY A 9 -13.93 -16.67 -15.73
N MET A 10 -15.14 -16.43 -15.22
CA MET A 10 -15.35 -15.83 -13.88
C MET A 10 -15.70 -16.87 -12.79
N THR A 11 -16.01 -18.11 -13.18
CA THR A 11 -16.31 -19.20 -12.23
C THR A 11 -15.13 -20.16 -12.12
N TRP A 12 -14.91 -20.73 -10.92
CA TRP A 12 -13.82 -21.66 -10.64
C TRP A 12 -13.79 -22.85 -11.61
N THR A 13 -14.96 -23.37 -11.97
CA THR A 13 -15.14 -24.47 -12.92
C THR A 13 -14.73 -24.09 -14.35
N SER A 14 -14.91 -22.82 -14.75
CA SER A 14 -14.52 -22.32 -16.08
C SER A 14 -13.03 -21.98 -16.16
N MET A 15 -12.44 -21.45 -15.08
CA MET A 15 -11.00 -21.19 -15.01
C MET A 15 -10.17 -22.47 -15.09
N LYS A 16 -10.62 -23.56 -14.45
CA LYS A 16 -9.92 -24.86 -14.57
C LYS A 16 -9.95 -25.44 -15.97
N LYS A 17 -10.99 -25.16 -16.76
CA LYS A 17 -11.07 -25.57 -18.17
C LYS A 17 -10.13 -24.78 -19.08
N HIS A 18 -9.82 -23.53 -18.71
CA HIS A 18 -8.91 -22.66 -19.44
C HIS A 18 -7.72 -22.26 -18.58
N THR A 19 -6.79 -23.21 -18.38
CA THR A 19 -5.61 -23.05 -17.51
C THR A 19 -4.73 -21.85 -17.89
N ALA A 20 -4.73 -21.45 -19.16
CA ALA A 20 -3.97 -20.28 -19.65
C ALA A 20 -4.44 -18.93 -19.04
N VAL A 21 -5.66 -18.85 -18.49
CA VAL A 21 -6.21 -17.60 -17.91
C VAL A 21 -5.74 -17.40 -16.46
N ILE A 22 -5.34 -18.47 -15.77
CA ILE A 22 -4.86 -18.43 -14.38
C ILE A 22 -3.63 -17.53 -14.19
N PRO A 23 -2.54 -17.65 -14.99
CA PRO A 23 -1.37 -16.78 -14.84
C PRO A 23 -1.70 -15.30 -15.11
N LEU A 24 -2.64 -15.01 -16.01
CA LEU A 24 -3.10 -13.65 -16.28
C LEU A 24 -3.75 -13.03 -15.05
N TYR A 25 -4.70 -13.74 -14.42
CA TYR A 25 -5.33 -13.28 -13.19
C TYR A 25 -4.36 -13.18 -12.03
N ALA A 26 -3.39 -14.09 -11.92
CA ALA A 26 -2.37 -14.04 -10.89
C ALA A 26 -1.52 -12.75 -11.00
N LEU A 27 -1.10 -12.37 -12.21
CA LEU A 27 -0.36 -11.13 -12.44
C LEU A 27 -1.21 -9.89 -12.15
N CYS A 28 -2.48 -9.87 -12.58
CA CYS A 28 -3.40 -8.78 -12.27
C CYS A 28 -3.64 -8.64 -10.76
N ALA A 29 -3.88 -9.75 -10.06
CA ALA A 29 -4.06 -9.78 -8.61
C ALA A 29 -2.79 -9.35 -7.87
N ALA A 30 -1.61 -9.80 -8.33
CA ALA A 30 -0.34 -9.36 -7.79
C ALA A 30 -0.13 -7.85 -7.99
N GLY A 31 -0.41 -7.32 -9.19
CA GLY A 31 -0.32 -5.88 -9.47
C GLY A 31 -1.26 -5.05 -8.60
N ALA A 32 -2.53 -5.44 -8.51
CA ALA A 32 -3.51 -4.78 -7.67
C ALA A 32 -3.15 -4.88 -6.17
N GLY A 33 -2.66 -6.05 -5.73
CA GLY A 33 -2.21 -6.28 -4.37
C GLY A 33 -1.01 -5.43 -3.98
N LEU A 34 0.00 -5.33 -4.86
CA LEU A 34 1.18 -4.48 -4.64
C LEU A 34 0.80 -3.00 -4.62
N ALA A 35 -0.07 -2.55 -5.53
CA ALA A 35 -0.57 -1.18 -5.53
C ALA A 35 -1.34 -0.86 -4.23
N GLY A 36 -2.28 -1.72 -3.83
CA GLY A 36 -3.02 -1.56 -2.58
C GLY A 36 -2.13 -1.57 -1.35
N PHE A 37 -1.14 -2.47 -1.30
CA PHE A 37 -0.15 -2.51 -0.24
C PHE A 37 0.66 -1.21 -0.15
N TYR A 38 1.11 -0.68 -1.28
CA TYR A 38 1.87 0.56 -1.29
C TYR A 38 1.02 1.76 -0.85
N LEU A 39 -0.23 1.85 -1.30
CA LEU A 39 -1.18 2.86 -0.83
C LEU A 39 -1.39 2.76 0.69
N TRP A 40 -1.61 1.56 1.21
CA TRP A 40 -1.75 1.33 2.65
C TRP A 40 -0.51 1.77 3.42
N ARG A 41 0.69 1.40 2.93
CA ARG A 41 1.97 1.82 3.51
C ARG A 41 2.12 3.35 3.50
N LEU A 42 1.74 4.03 2.44
CA LEU A 42 1.75 5.50 2.41
C LEU A 42 0.79 6.08 3.43
N ALA A 43 -0.44 5.56 3.49
CA ALA A 43 -1.46 6.07 4.40
C ALA A 43 -1.08 5.87 5.89
N ALA A 44 -0.41 4.78 6.24
CA ALA A 44 -0.04 4.48 7.63
C ALA A 44 1.30 5.07 8.09
N LYS A 45 2.22 5.36 7.16
CA LYS A 45 3.62 5.68 7.47
C LYS A 45 4.15 6.96 6.80
N SER A 46 3.31 7.70 6.09
CA SER A 46 3.66 9.01 5.55
C SER A 46 3.50 10.08 6.64
N PRO A 47 4.46 11.01 6.80
CA PRO A 47 4.35 12.10 7.77
C PRO A 47 3.20 13.07 7.48
N GLU A 48 2.77 13.14 6.21
CA GLU A 48 1.66 13.99 5.76
C GLU A 48 0.27 13.45 6.16
N VAL A 49 0.18 12.17 6.55
CA VAL A 49 -1.09 11.51 6.84
C VAL A 49 -1.20 11.25 8.34
N THR A 50 -2.16 11.93 8.98
CA THR A 50 -2.48 11.75 10.39
C THR A 50 -3.88 11.19 10.57
N TRP A 51 -3.93 10.01 11.21
CA TRP A 51 -5.18 9.36 11.62
C TRP A 51 -5.68 9.88 12.97
N ASN A 52 -4.78 10.36 13.83
CA ASN A 52 -5.11 10.88 15.14
C ASN A 52 -5.01 12.40 15.19
N ARG A 53 -6.13 13.08 14.95
CA ARG A 53 -6.21 14.55 14.91
C ARG A 53 -6.45 15.22 16.27
N LYS A 54 -6.84 14.46 17.30
CA LYS A 54 -7.35 15.03 18.57
C LYS A 54 -6.35 14.93 19.72
N THR A 55 -5.61 13.82 19.82
CA THR A 55 -4.70 13.61 20.96
C THR A 55 -3.22 13.77 20.59
N ASN A 56 -2.93 14.12 19.33
CA ASN A 56 -1.58 14.42 18.86
C ASN A 56 -1.57 15.75 18.08
N PRO A 57 -1.43 16.89 18.77
CA PRO A 57 -1.43 18.21 18.13
C PRO A 57 -0.21 18.41 17.21
N GLU A 58 0.87 17.64 17.39
CA GLU A 58 2.12 17.78 16.64
C GLU A 58 2.58 16.44 16.02
N PRO A 59 1.84 15.92 15.02
CA PRO A 59 2.07 14.58 14.49
C PRO A 59 3.41 14.40 13.77
N TRP A 60 3.98 15.47 13.23
CA TRP A 60 5.29 15.47 12.58
C TRP A 60 6.43 15.08 13.53
N ASN A 61 6.30 15.33 14.85
CA ASN A 61 7.33 14.97 15.84
C ASN A 61 7.55 13.44 15.89
N ALA A 62 6.55 12.63 15.52
CA ALA A 62 6.68 11.18 15.49
C ALA A 62 7.68 10.66 14.42
N TYR A 63 8.02 11.50 13.44
CA TYR A 63 8.89 11.17 12.32
C TYR A 63 10.23 11.93 12.32
N GLU A 64 10.57 12.66 13.39
CA GLU A 64 11.79 13.47 13.49
C GLU A 64 13.07 12.67 13.15
N ASN A 65 13.23 11.49 13.76
CA ASN A 65 14.40 10.62 13.59
C ASN A 65 14.07 9.33 12.83
N LYS A 66 13.00 9.33 12.02
CA LYS A 66 12.55 8.12 11.30
C LYS A 66 12.69 8.26 9.80
N GLN A 67 13.22 7.22 9.18
CA GLN A 67 13.23 7.11 7.73
C GLN A 67 11.81 6.84 7.21
N TYR A 68 11.17 7.84 6.64
CA TYR A 68 9.85 7.67 6.02
C TYR A 68 9.93 6.98 4.64
N LYS A 69 11.02 7.22 3.90
CA LYS A 69 11.26 6.71 2.55
C LYS A 69 11.39 5.19 2.57
N PHE A 70 10.62 4.52 1.70
CA PHE A 70 10.67 3.06 1.58
C PHE A 70 12.02 2.58 1.01
N LEU A 71 12.57 3.33 0.05
CA LEU A 71 13.92 3.15 -0.46
C LEU A 71 14.71 4.42 -0.18
N SER A 72 15.81 4.30 0.56
CA SER A 72 16.67 5.43 0.91
C SER A 72 18.10 5.09 0.56
N SER A 73 18.78 6.03 -0.10
CA SER A 73 20.19 5.94 -0.43
C SER A 73 21.01 6.43 0.77
N GLY A 74 21.27 5.57 1.74
CA GLY A 74 22.36 5.72 2.71
C GLY A 74 22.31 6.91 3.68
N ARG A 75 21.19 7.64 3.79
CA ARG A 75 21.04 8.68 4.83
C ARG A 75 20.80 8.02 6.17
N ASP A 76 21.67 8.32 7.14
CA ASP A 76 21.44 8.02 8.54
C ASP A 76 20.46 9.04 9.14
N TYR A 77 19.41 8.55 9.79
CA TYR A 77 18.36 9.36 10.45
C TYR A 77 18.52 9.38 11.98
N THR A 78 19.61 8.80 12.49
CA THR A 78 19.96 8.82 13.91
C THR A 78 20.43 10.22 14.34
N GLU A 79 20.98 11.00 13.41
CA GLU A 79 21.35 12.40 13.64
C GLU A 79 20.13 13.32 13.50
N ALA A 80 19.89 14.13 14.53
CA ALA A 80 18.77 15.06 14.54
C ALA A 80 18.95 16.20 13.53
N SER A 81 17.85 16.64 12.92
CA SER A 81 17.86 17.82 12.05
C SER A 81 18.36 19.05 12.81
N PRO A 82 19.18 19.93 12.18
CA PRO A 82 19.63 21.19 12.81
C PRO A 82 18.49 22.21 13.04
N ALA A 83 17.25 21.85 12.72
CA ALA A 83 16.09 22.68 12.95
C ALA A 83 15.84 22.90 14.47
N PRO A 84 15.46 24.11 14.88
CA PRO A 84 15.13 24.40 16.28
C PRO A 84 13.88 23.62 16.72
N LYS A 85 13.93 23.08 17.94
CA LYS A 85 12.81 22.36 18.56
C LYS A 85 11.85 23.36 19.17
N TYR A 86 10.61 23.34 18.72
CA TYR A 86 9.49 24.08 19.32
C TYR A 86 8.80 23.22 20.38
N LYS A 87 8.12 23.87 21.32
CA LYS A 87 7.42 23.26 22.46
C LYS A 87 5.94 23.57 22.37
#